data_AF-C6T2U4-F1
#
_entry.id   AF-C6T2U4-F1
#
_cell.length_a   1.000
_cell.length_b   1.000
_cell.length_c   1.000
_cell.angle_alpha   90.00
_cell.angle_beta   90.00
_cell.angle_gamma   90.00
#
_symmetry.space_group_name_H-M   'P 1'
#
loop_
_entity.id
_entity.type
_entity.pdbx_description
1 polymer ?
#
loop_
_entity_poly.entity_id
_entity_poly.type
_entity_poly.pdbx_seq_one_letter_code
_entity_poly.pdbx_strand_id
1 'polypeptide(L)'
;MKDLEYIEELKQLIEKEEIPAPAPIEQRWTASSRSSLSPASSPSEDDIFSWVGIIMYLPTMDARQRKDITEEFFHYRHLTQAKLWDCYSAYEHWAKIEVPKDKKELAALQERLRKRFPVDAYNKARKELDPNRILSNNMLEKLFPQSDTI
;
A
#
# COMPACT_ATOMS: atom_id res chain seq x y z
N MET A 1 8.64 -13.34 16.36
CA MET A 1 7.37 -12.59 16.20
C MET A 1 7.60 -11.65 15.04
N LYS A 2 7.09 -12.00 13.85
CA LYS A 2 7.50 -11.35 12.58
C LYS A 2 7.18 -9.85 12.52
N ASP A 3 6.17 -9.41 13.25
CA ASP A 3 5.74 -8.02 13.36
C ASP A 3 6.71 -7.15 14.16
N LEU A 4 7.30 -7.66 15.25
CA LEU A 4 8.36 -6.94 15.97
C LEU A 4 9.68 -6.96 15.21
N GLU A 5 10.01 -8.09 14.58
CA GLU A 5 11.18 -8.23 13.69
C GLU A 5 11.10 -7.22 12.54
N TYR A 6 9.92 -7.02 11.94
CA TYR A 6 9.70 -5.99 10.91
C TYR A 6 10.05 -4.58 11.42
N ILE A 7 9.66 -4.23 12.64
CA ILE A 7 9.98 -2.90 13.21
C ILE A 7 11.47 -2.75 13.50
N GLU A 8 12.11 -3.81 13.97
CA GLU A 8 13.56 -3.81 14.19
C GLU A 8 14.31 -3.58 12.87
N GLU A 9 13.99 -4.35 11.83
CA GLU A 9 14.61 -4.20 10.50
C GLU A 9 14.26 -2.86 9.85
N LEU A 10 13.04 -2.34 10.05
CA LEU A 10 12.66 -1.00 9.61
C LEU A 10 13.53 0.07 10.28
N LYS A 11 13.77 -0.03 11.59
CA LYS A 11 14.64 0.92 12.31
C LYS A 11 16.09 0.81 11.83
N GLN A 12 16.59 -0.41 11.62
CA GLN A 12 17.94 -0.62 11.07
C GLN A 12 18.06 -0.03 9.65
N LEU A 13 17.02 -0.16 8.83
CA LEU A 13 16.98 0.43 7.49
C LEU A 13 17.03 1.95 7.54
N ILE A 14 16.26 2.58 8.44
CA ILE A 14 16.25 4.04 8.63
C ILE A 14 17.65 4.53 9.02
N GLU A 15 18.27 3.89 10.01
CA GLU A 15 19.61 4.26 10.50
C GLU A 15 20.66 4.09 9.39
N LYS A 16 20.65 2.95 8.71
CA LYS A 16 21.65 2.61 7.68
C LYS A 16 21.61 3.53 6.47
N GLU A 17 20.41 3.93 6.05
CA GLU A 17 20.22 4.76 4.85
C GLU A 17 20.07 6.25 5.23
N GLU A 18 20.26 6.60 6.50
CA GLU A 18 20.15 7.97 7.04
C GLU A 18 18.81 8.66 6.70
N ILE A 19 17.72 7.89 6.70
CA ILE A 19 16.39 8.39 6.30
C ILE A 19 15.85 9.36 7.36
N PRO A 20 15.41 10.58 6.98
CA PRO A 20 14.77 11.48 7.93
C PRO A 20 13.39 10.94 8.33
N ALA A 21 13.24 10.52 9.58
CA ALA A 21 11.97 10.04 10.15
C ALA A 21 11.53 10.91 11.35
N PRO A 22 11.10 12.17 11.13
CA PRO A 22 10.82 13.12 12.21
C PRO A 22 9.50 12.84 12.95
N ALA A 23 8.59 12.08 12.35
CA ALA A 23 7.31 11.71 12.94
C ALA A 23 7.38 10.29 13.54
N PRO A 24 6.52 9.96 14.52
CA PRO A 24 6.47 8.61 15.06
C PRO A 24 6.07 7.59 13.97
N ILE A 25 6.67 6.41 14.06
CA ILE A 25 6.19 5.23 13.33
C ILE A 25 5.05 4.63 14.14
N GLU A 26 3.86 4.56 13.55
CA GLU A 26 2.70 3.98 14.20
C GLU A 26 2.61 2.48 13.92
N GLN A 27 2.50 1.65 14.96
CA GLN A 27 2.19 0.23 14.82
C GLN A 27 0.90 -0.11 15.55
N ARG A 28 -0.03 -0.78 14.85
CA ARG A 28 -1.32 -1.22 15.40
C ARG A 28 -1.63 -2.63 14.93
N TRP A 29 -2.48 -3.33 15.68
CA TRP A 29 -2.90 -4.69 15.33
C TRP A 29 -4.41 -4.75 15.16
N THR A 30 -4.86 -5.60 14.23
CA THR A 30 -6.27 -5.95 14.08
C THR A 30 -6.44 -7.46 13.94
N ALA A 31 -7.60 -7.96 14.35
CA ALA A 31 -8.05 -9.29 13.99
C ALA A 31 -8.30 -9.41 12.48
N SER A 32 -8.28 -10.65 11.99
CA SER A 32 -8.60 -10.99 10.60
C SER A 32 -9.98 -10.50 10.15
N SER A 33 -10.12 -10.37 8.83
CA SER A 33 -11.33 -9.96 8.15
C SER A 33 -11.79 -11.05 7.20
N ARG A 34 -13.11 -11.28 7.14
CA ARG A 34 -13.72 -12.21 6.17
C ARG A 34 -13.94 -11.59 4.79
N SER A 35 -13.70 -10.29 4.63
CA SER A 35 -13.82 -9.62 3.33
C SER A 35 -12.59 -9.93 2.49
N SER A 36 -12.77 -10.55 1.33
CA SER A 36 -11.67 -11.00 0.46
C SER A 36 -10.82 -9.86 -0.13
N LEU A 37 -11.31 -8.62 -0.12
CA LEU A 37 -10.53 -7.44 -0.49
C LEU A 37 -9.93 -6.71 0.70
N SER A 38 -10.16 -7.16 1.93
CA SER A 38 -9.46 -6.59 3.08
C SER A 38 -7.98 -6.96 3.00
N PRO A 39 -7.03 -6.02 3.23
CA PRO A 39 -5.63 -6.37 3.40
C PRO A 39 -5.41 -7.28 4.61
N ALA A 40 -6.30 -7.18 5.61
CA ALA A 40 -6.39 -8.06 6.77
C ALA A 40 -7.23 -9.33 6.52
N SER A 41 -7.39 -9.75 5.26
CA SER A 41 -8.10 -10.99 4.95
C SER A 41 -7.24 -12.22 5.22
N SER A 42 -7.86 -13.20 5.89
CA SER A 42 -7.28 -14.53 6.11
C SER A 42 -8.39 -15.59 6.09
N PRO A 43 -8.10 -16.83 5.62
CA PRO A 43 -8.96 -17.98 5.88
C PRO A 43 -9.02 -18.38 7.37
N SER A 44 -8.02 -17.99 8.17
CA SER A 44 -7.93 -18.27 9.61
C SER A 44 -8.45 -17.08 10.41
N GLU A 45 -9.43 -17.32 11.29
CA GLU A 45 -9.99 -16.26 12.14
C GLU A 45 -9.01 -15.78 13.21
N ASP A 46 -8.09 -16.66 13.63
CA ASP A 46 -7.08 -16.40 14.66
C ASP A 46 -5.89 -15.56 14.15
N ASP A 47 -5.83 -15.31 12.84
CA ASP A 47 -4.76 -14.50 12.27
C ASP A 47 -4.87 -13.03 12.69
N ILE A 48 -3.73 -12.45 13.04
CA ILE A 48 -3.59 -11.05 13.43
C ILE A 48 -2.76 -10.33 12.37
N PHE A 49 -3.15 -9.09 12.08
CA PHE A 49 -2.46 -8.23 11.12
C PHE A 49 -1.84 -7.03 11.83
N SER A 50 -0.57 -6.77 11.53
CA SER A 50 0.17 -5.59 11.99
C SER A 50 0.15 -4.51 10.91
N TRP A 51 -0.30 -3.31 11.27
CA TRP A 51 -0.30 -2.11 10.45
C TRP A 51 0.86 -1.21 10.87
N VAL A 52 1.79 -0.96 9.96
CA VAL A 52 2.91 -0.05 10.19
C VAL A 52 2.76 1.19 9.32
N GLY A 53 2.63 2.35 9.95
CA GLY A 53 2.49 3.64 9.29
C GLY A 53 3.77 4.46 9.41
N ILE A 54 4.36 4.81 8.27
CA ILE A 54 5.41 5.83 8.19
C ILE A 54 4.78 7.18 7.87
N ILE A 55 5.22 8.23 8.56
CA ILE A 55 4.64 9.57 8.49
C ILE A 55 5.76 10.58 8.28
N MET A 56 5.55 11.56 7.40
CA MET A 56 6.38 12.75 7.30
C MET A 56 5.46 13.98 7.37
N TYR A 57 5.74 14.90 8.28
CA TYR A 57 4.95 16.11 8.43
C TYR A 57 5.18 17.06 7.25
N LEU A 58 4.13 17.78 6.85
CA LEU A 58 4.22 18.91 5.92
C LEU A 58 3.98 20.23 6.70
N PRO A 59 4.92 20.68 7.54
CA PRO A 59 4.72 21.80 8.47
C PRO A 59 4.73 23.18 7.79
N THR A 60 4.96 23.23 6.48
CA THR A 60 5.21 24.44 5.70
C THR A 60 4.21 24.54 4.55
N MET A 61 3.91 25.77 4.15
CA MET A 61 3.13 26.07 2.95
C MET A 61 4.02 26.37 1.73
N ASP A 62 5.34 26.45 1.91
CA ASP A 62 6.27 26.63 0.81
C ASP A 62 6.25 25.41 -0.13
N ALA A 63 5.98 25.67 -1.42
CA ALA A 63 5.78 24.61 -2.39
C ALA A 63 7.06 23.78 -2.65
N ARG A 64 8.24 24.39 -2.54
CA ARG A 64 9.52 23.68 -2.77
C ARG A 64 9.81 22.75 -1.60
N GLN A 65 9.74 23.25 -0.37
CA GLN A 65 9.94 22.43 0.82
C GLN A 65 8.94 21.27 0.90
N ARG A 66 7.66 21.51 0.59
CA ARG A 66 6.65 20.43 0.55
C ARG A 66 6.98 19.37 -0.50
N LYS A 67 7.48 19.78 -1.67
CA LYS A 67 7.93 18.87 -2.72
C LYS A 67 9.10 18.02 -2.21
N ASP A 68 10.12 18.64 -1.63
CA ASP A 68 11.31 17.94 -1.12
C ASP A 68 10.93 16.90 -0.05
N ILE A 69 10.07 17.28 0.91
CA ILE A 69 9.56 16.33 1.94
C ILE A 69 8.76 15.18 1.29
N THR A 70 7.96 15.48 0.27
CA THR A 70 7.14 14.46 -0.41
C THR A 70 8.02 13.48 -1.18
N GLU A 71 9.06 13.99 -1.85
CA GLU A 71 10.03 13.16 -2.58
C GLU A 71 10.80 12.24 -1.61
N GLU A 72 11.21 12.76 -0.46
CA GLU A 72 11.88 11.98 0.58
C GLU A 72 10.96 10.92 1.21
N PHE A 73 9.67 11.25 1.42
CA PHE A 73 8.68 10.27 1.85
C PHE A 73 8.56 9.11 0.85
N PHE A 74 8.53 9.41 -0.45
CA PHE A 74 8.46 8.36 -1.48
C PHE A 74 9.76 7.57 -1.59
N HIS A 75 10.91 8.20 -1.37
CA HIS A 75 12.19 7.50 -1.28
C HIS A 75 12.19 6.49 -0.13
N TYR A 76 11.81 6.92 1.08
CA TYR A 76 11.65 6.05 2.24
C TYR A 76 10.68 4.90 1.96
N ARG A 77 9.48 5.20 1.44
CA ARG A 77 8.49 4.18 1.07
C ARG A 77 9.07 3.16 0.08
N HIS A 78 9.79 3.61 -0.95
CA HIS A 78 10.40 2.74 -1.95
C HIS A 78 11.43 1.80 -1.32
N LEU A 79 12.29 2.30 -0.43
CA LEU A 79 13.27 1.47 0.29
C LEU A 79 12.60 0.38 1.13
N THR A 80 11.53 0.71 1.86
CA THR A 80 10.77 -0.31 2.63
C THR A 80 10.12 -1.34 1.72
N GLN A 81 9.56 -0.91 0.58
CA GLN A 81 8.94 -1.80 -0.39
C GLN A 81 9.97 -2.77 -0.99
N ALA A 82 11.14 -2.27 -1.38
CA ALA A 82 12.18 -3.06 -2.03
C ALA A 82 12.90 -4.03 -1.08
N LYS A 83 13.10 -3.65 0.19
CA LYS A 83 13.93 -4.42 1.13
C LYS A 83 13.13 -5.25 2.14
N LEU A 84 11.90 -4.85 2.48
CA LEU A 84 11.14 -5.47 3.57
C LEU A 84 9.84 -6.13 3.10
N TRP A 85 9.06 -5.49 2.23
CA TRP A 85 7.66 -5.92 2.05
C TRP A 85 7.49 -7.38 1.61
N ASP A 86 8.29 -7.84 0.64
CA ASP A 86 8.18 -9.22 0.16
C ASP A 86 8.59 -10.25 1.23
N CYS A 87 9.60 -9.96 2.05
CA CYS A 87 10.05 -10.84 3.13
C CYS A 87 8.95 -11.09 4.18
N TYR A 88 8.10 -10.09 4.40
CA TYR A 88 7.03 -10.13 5.39
C TYR A 88 5.64 -10.30 4.79
N SER A 89 5.52 -10.45 3.48
CA SER A 89 4.23 -10.43 2.77
C SER A 89 3.39 -9.21 3.15
N ALA A 90 4.04 -8.05 3.24
CA ALA A 90 3.40 -6.78 3.58
C ALA A 90 2.70 -6.19 2.35
N TYR A 91 1.50 -5.65 2.58
CA TYR A 91 0.67 -5.03 1.55
C TYR A 91 0.20 -3.66 2.01
N GLU A 92 -0.03 -2.78 1.05
CA GLU A 92 -0.46 -1.42 1.31
C GLU A 92 -1.86 -1.38 1.93
N HIS A 93 -2.02 -0.47 2.89
CA HIS A 93 -3.34 -0.08 3.35
C HIS A 93 -4.06 0.69 2.23
N TRP A 94 -5.34 0.40 1.96
CA TRP A 94 -6.08 1.03 0.84
C TRP A 94 -6.12 2.56 0.89
N ALA A 95 -6.19 3.15 2.08
CA ALA A 95 -6.13 4.61 2.23
C ALA A 95 -4.75 5.24 1.97
N LYS A 96 -3.71 4.44 1.69
CA LYS A 96 -2.31 4.86 1.51
C LYS A 96 -1.71 4.39 0.19
N ILE A 97 -2.45 3.60 -0.60
CA ILE A 97 -2.01 3.19 -1.92
C ILE A 97 -1.99 4.40 -2.84
N GLU A 98 -0.92 4.54 -3.60
CA GLU A 98 -0.75 5.62 -4.56
C GLU A 98 -0.61 5.03 -5.96
N VAL A 99 -1.10 5.76 -6.96
CA VAL A 99 -0.94 5.35 -8.36
C VAL A 99 0.39 5.91 -8.87
N PRO A 100 1.37 5.06 -9.24
CA PRO A 100 2.62 5.50 -9.82
C PRO A 100 2.40 6.27 -11.12
N LYS A 101 3.26 7.26 -11.38
CA LYS A 101 3.28 7.98 -12.66
C LYS A 101 3.95 7.16 -13.75
N ASP A 102 4.96 6.37 -13.40
CA ASP A 102 5.65 5.50 -14.32
C ASP A 102 4.79 4.28 -14.69
N LYS A 103 4.80 3.90 -15.97
CA LYS A 103 3.97 2.80 -16.48
C LYS A 103 4.45 1.43 -16.01
N LYS A 104 5.77 1.24 -15.85
CA LYS A 104 6.33 -0.04 -15.37
C LYS A 104 6.02 -0.22 -13.89
N GLU A 105 6.14 0.84 -13.10
CA GLU A 105 5.74 0.83 -11.69
C GLU A 105 4.25 0.57 -11.51
N LEU A 106 3.40 1.18 -12.35
CA LEU A 106 1.96 0.90 -12.32
C LEU A 106 1.66 -0.57 -12.66
N ALA A 107 2.32 -1.15 -13.66
CA ALA A 107 2.15 -2.56 -14.00
C ALA A 107 2.62 -3.47 -12.84
N ALA A 108 3.74 -3.15 -12.20
CA ALA A 108 4.24 -3.88 -11.03
C ALA A 108 3.27 -3.78 -9.83
N LEU A 109 2.64 -2.62 -9.64
CA LEU A 109 1.60 -2.44 -8.63
C LEU A 109 0.38 -3.32 -8.92
N GLN A 110 -0.13 -3.28 -10.16
CA GLN A 110 -1.28 -4.09 -10.59
C GLN A 110 -1.01 -5.59 -10.40
N GLU A 111 0.19 -6.06 -10.75
CA GLU A 111 0.59 -7.46 -10.55
C GLU A 111 0.65 -7.83 -9.07
N ARG A 112 1.22 -6.96 -8.22
CA ARG A 112 1.25 -7.18 -6.77
C ARG A 112 -0.15 -7.26 -6.16
N LEU A 113 -1.06 -6.39 -6.59
CA LEU A 113 -2.46 -6.42 -6.14
C LEU A 113 -3.14 -7.72 -6.58
N ARG A 114 -2.95 -8.13 -7.84
CA ARG A 114 -3.52 -9.36 -8.39
C ARG A 114 -2.98 -10.62 -7.70
N LYS A 115 -1.71 -10.62 -7.29
CA LYS A 115 -1.10 -11.72 -6.52
C LYS A 115 -1.75 -11.92 -5.16
N ARG A 116 -2.24 -10.85 -4.51
CA ARG A 116 -2.80 -10.90 -3.15
C ARG A 116 -4.32 -10.96 -3.11
N PHE A 117 -4.99 -10.23 -4.00
CA PHE A 117 -6.42 -10.01 -3.94
C PHE A 117 -7.14 -10.67 -5.12
N PRO A 118 -8.41 -11.10 -4.97
CA PRO A 118 -9.20 -11.67 -6.06
C PRO A 118 -9.68 -10.60 -7.05
N VAL A 119 -8.73 -9.96 -7.74
CA VAL A 119 -8.97 -8.82 -8.64
C VAL A 119 -9.97 -9.14 -9.75
N ASP A 120 -9.93 -10.36 -10.30
CA ASP A 120 -10.84 -10.76 -11.38
C ASP A 120 -12.29 -10.88 -10.92
N ALA A 121 -12.51 -11.48 -9.75
CA ALA A 121 -13.84 -11.57 -9.15
C ALA A 121 -14.35 -10.16 -8.79
N TYR A 122 -13.49 -9.30 -8.24
CA TYR A 122 -13.82 -7.91 -7.97
C TYR A 122 -14.21 -7.14 -9.23
N ASN A 123 -13.41 -7.25 -10.30
CA ASN A 123 -13.67 -6.55 -11.56
C ASN A 123 -14.97 -7.02 -12.22
N LYS A 124 -15.27 -8.33 -12.16
CA LYS A 124 -16.54 -8.88 -12.60
C LYS A 124 -17.71 -8.28 -11.82
N ALA A 125 -17.64 -8.30 -10.49
CA ALA A 125 -18.68 -7.73 -9.63
C ALA A 125 -18.86 -6.22 -9.87
N ARG A 126 -17.77 -5.47 -10.05
CA ARG A 126 -17.80 -4.05 -10.36
C ARG A 126 -18.50 -3.76 -11.69
N LYS A 127 -18.28 -4.57 -12.72
CA LYS A 127 -18.97 -4.46 -14.02
C LYS A 127 -20.46 -4.79 -13.92
N GLU A 128 -20.81 -5.76 -13.09
CA GLU A 128 -22.20 -6.19 -12.87
C GLU A 128 -23.01 -5.15 -12.07
N LEU A 129 -22.43 -4.61 -11.00
CA LEU A 129 -23.11 -3.70 -10.08
C LEU A 129 -23.12 -2.24 -10.54
N ASP A 130 -22.12 -1.82 -11.31
CA ASP A 130 -22.00 -0.46 -11.83
C ASP A 130 -21.58 -0.46 -13.31
N PRO A 131 -22.45 -0.93 -14.22
CA PRO A 131 -22.13 -1.06 -15.65
C PRO A 131 -21.81 0.28 -16.32
N ASN A 132 -22.35 1.38 -15.77
CA ASN A 132 -22.11 2.74 -16.28
C ASN A 132 -20.93 3.44 -15.59
N ARG A 133 -20.24 2.76 -14.66
CA ARG A 133 -19.07 3.27 -13.94
C ARG A 133 -19.34 4.60 -13.20
N ILE A 134 -20.56 4.79 -12.71
CA ILE A 134 -21.00 6.02 -12.00
C ILE A 134 -20.28 6.17 -10.66
N LEU A 135 -19.99 5.05 -9.99
CA LEU A 135 -19.30 4.99 -8.69
C LEU A 135 -17.79 4.75 -8.86
N SER A 136 -17.26 4.98 -10.06
CA SER A 136 -15.86 4.78 -10.39
C SER A 136 -15.03 6.07 -10.27
N ASN A 137 -13.71 5.92 -10.18
CA ASN A 137 -12.76 7.03 -10.26
C ASN A 137 -11.44 6.58 -10.89
N ASN A 138 -10.60 7.55 -11.25
CA ASN A 138 -9.31 7.32 -11.89
C ASN A 138 -8.37 6.40 -11.09
N MET A 139 -8.43 6.41 -9.75
CA MET A 139 -7.62 5.53 -8.92
C MET A 139 -8.08 4.08 -9.08
N LEU A 140 -9.39 3.81 -8.96
CA LEU A 140 -9.95 2.47 -9.14
C LEU A 140 -9.71 1.93 -10.54
N GLU A 141 -9.85 2.74 -11.59
CA GLU A 141 -9.58 2.29 -12.97
C GLU A 141 -8.12 1.91 -13.19
N LYS A 142 -7.18 2.59 -12.53
CA LYS A 142 -5.76 2.28 -12.65
C LYS A 142 -5.33 1.11 -11.78
N LEU A 143 -5.87 0.98 -10.57
CA LEU A 143 -5.54 -0.14 -9.68
C LEU A 143 -6.17 -1.46 -10.16
N PHE A 144 -7.39 -1.39 -10.67
CA PHE A 144 -8.18 -2.54 -11.10
C PHE A 144 -8.72 -2.30 -12.53
N PRO A 145 -7.84 -2.36 -13.54
CA PRO A 145 -8.26 -2.17 -14.93
C PRO A 145 -9.20 -3.30 -15.34
N GLN A 146 -10.32 -2.93 -15.96
CA GLN A 146 -11.21 -3.89 -16.63
C GLN A 146 -10.66 -4.16 -18.02
N SER A 147 -10.53 -5.43 -18.40
CA SER A 147 -10.22 -5.80 -19.78
C SER A 147 -11.47 -5.52 -20.63
N ASP A 148 -11.37 -4.64 -21.62
CA ASP A 148 -12.43 -4.38 -22.61
C ASP A 148 -12.53 -5.51 -23.66
N THR A 149 -12.24 -6.75 -23.27
CA THR A 149 -12.41 -7.89 -24.16
C THR A 149 -13.89 -8.23 -24.21
N ILE A 150 -14.54 -7.73 -25.26
CA ILE A 150 -15.79 -8.29 -25.80
C ILE A 150 -15.46 -9.63 -26.45
#